data_AF-A0A8J7U954-F1
#
_entry.id   AF-A0A8J7U954-F1
#
_cell.length_a   1.000
_cell.length_b   1.000
_cell.length_c   1.000
_cell.angle_alpha   90.00
_cell.angle_beta   90.00
_cell.angle_gamma   90.00
#
_symmetry.space_group_name_H-M   'P 1'
#
loop_
_entity.id
_entity.type
_entity.pdbx_description
1 polymer ?
#
loop_
_entity_poly.entity_id
_entity_poly.type
_entity_poly.pdbx_seq_one_letter_code
_entity_poly.pdbx_strand_id
1 'polypeptide(L)'
;MAVGHMRILQLHSDSIEYLPVQKESPVAEEAERKPVKLEEVAVLFVSVEKGDDEEVVERAAEETKSDLESVGANRALIYPYSHLSGDLESPGKALEILRKLESRVREKGIEAHRAPFGWNKKFAISVKGHPLAERLRIVAPGTGKSRDEGKVSAAIESEKKLSSSWYVVDLEGKLVPVDKFDFGGFENLRKFARYEMAKARAAKEEPPHIALMKRLEISNYEPASDAGNLRWAAKGRFVKSLLERYVTEKTLEYGAMEIETPIMYDFEHPCLADYLNRFPARQYVLKSDDKEYFLRFSACFGQFLMARDMNMSYKHLPVKIYELTRYSFRRELSGELVGLRRLRAFTMPDVH
;
A
#
# COMPACT_ATOMS: atom_id res chain seq x y z
N MET A 1 -8.92 11.59 26.05
CA MET A 1 -9.78 12.26 25.05
C MET A 1 -10.12 11.24 23.98
N ALA A 2 -11.38 11.11 23.57
CA ALA A 2 -11.75 10.20 22.49
C ALA A 2 -11.04 10.66 21.20
N VAL A 3 -10.41 9.72 20.49
CA VAL A 3 -9.73 10.00 19.21
C VAL A 3 -10.78 9.87 18.12
N GLY A 4 -11.08 10.95 17.40
CA GLY A 4 -12.01 10.93 16.27
C GLY A 4 -11.51 10.12 15.09
N HIS A 5 -12.40 9.51 14.33
CA HIS A 5 -12.06 8.82 13.09
C HIS A 5 -13.13 9.09 12.02
N MET A 6 -13.15 10.30 11.44
CA MET A 6 -14.06 10.64 10.34
C MET A 6 -13.96 9.59 9.22
N ARG A 7 -15.09 9.01 8.84
CA ARG A 7 -15.15 8.00 7.77
C ARG A 7 -15.69 8.60 6.50
N ILE A 8 -14.99 8.41 5.39
CA ILE A 8 -15.39 8.91 4.09
C ILE A 8 -15.36 7.78 3.07
N LEU A 9 -16.53 7.39 2.55
CA LEU A 9 -16.63 6.56 1.34
C LEU A 9 -16.71 7.50 0.13
N GLN A 10 -15.65 7.55 -0.66
CA GLN A 10 -15.56 8.33 -1.89
C GLN A 10 -15.91 7.46 -3.10
N LEU A 11 -16.85 7.94 -3.92
CA LEU A 11 -17.25 7.33 -5.19
C LEU A 11 -17.09 8.32 -6.35
N HIS A 12 -16.14 8.09 -7.24
CA HIS A 12 -15.99 8.85 -8.48
C HIS A 12 -17.08 8.44 -9.48
N SER A 13 -17.97 9.35 -9.79
CA SER A 13 -19.26 9.05 -10.40
C SER A 13 -19.51 9.89 -11.64
N ASP A 14 -20.11 9.27 -12.67
CA ASP A 14 -20.64 9.98 -13.83
C ASP A 14 -21.78 10.90 -13.40
N SER A 15 -22.62 10.45 -12.47
CA SER A 15 -23.67 11.28 -11.88
C SER A 15 -24.17 10.79 -10.53
N ILE A 16 -24.71 11.73 -9.75
CA ILE A 16 -25.57 11.48 -8.61
C ILE A 16 -26.80 12.37 -8.67
N GLU A 17 -27.97 11.80 -8.39
CA GLU A 17 -29.21 12.52 -8.18
C GLU A 17 -29.73 12.19 -6.77
N TYR A 18 -30.07 13.21 -5.98
CA TYR A 18 -30.69 13.01 -4.66
C TYR A 18 -31.91 13.90 -4.45
N LEU A 19 -32.88 13.39 -3.69
CA LEU A 19 -34.11 14.07 -3.31
C LEU A 19 -34.27 14.04 -1.79
N PRO A 20 -34.27 15.20 -1.10
CA PRO A 20 -34.66 15.29 0.30
C PRO A 20 -36.15 14.94 0.47
N VAL A 21 -36.45 13.93 1.28
CA VAL A 21 -37.81 13.39 1.47
C VAL A 21 -38.42 13.89 2.79
N GLN A 22 -37.72 13.64 3.90
CA GLN A 22 -38.23 13.90 5.25
C GLN A 22 -37.10 14.33 6.19
N LYS A 23 -37.38 15.28 7.09
CA LYS A 23 -36.47 15.64 8.19
C LYS A 23 -36.45 14.52 9.24
N GLU A 24 -35.26 14.12 9.65
CA GLU A 24 -35.00 13.07 10.64
C GLU A 24 -34.27 13.58 11.88
N SER A 25 -33.79 14.81 11.85
CA SER A 25 -33.03 15.42 12.95
C SER A 25 -33.68 16.72 13.41
N PRO A 26 -33.68 17.03 14.71
CA PRO A 26 -34.14 18.33 15.21
C PRO A 26 -33.25 19.49 14.73
N VAL A 27 -32.02 19.20 14.29
CA VAL A 27 -31.08 20.18 13.70
C VAL A 27 -30.98 20.03 12.18
N ALA A 28 -32.00 19.42 11.55
CA ALA A 28 -32.04 19.28 10.10
C ALA A 28 -32.03 20.65 9.42
N GLU A 29 -31.21 20.80 8.39
CA GLU A 29 -31.12 22.04 7.65
C GLU A 29 -32.39 22.30 6.83
N GLU A 30 -32.68 23.56 6.52
CA GLU A 30 -33.74 23.87 5.56
C GLU A 30 -33.29 23.48 4.16
N ALA A 31 -34.14 22.74 3.45
CA ALA A 31 -33.88 22.27 2.10
C ALA A 31 -35.18 22.17 1.30
N GLU A 32 -35.12 22.52 0.02
CA GLU A 32 -36.24 22.30 -0.88
C GLU A 32 -36.40 20.80 -1.18
N ARG A 33 -37.66 20.33 -1.21
CA ARG A 33 -38.00 18.95 -1.61
C ARG A 33 -38.01 18.81 -3.13
N LYS A 34 -36.89 19.10 -3.76
CA LYS A 34 -36.68 18.99 -5.20
C LYS A 34 -35.45 18.11 -5.48
N PRO A 35 -35.46 17.35 -6.59
CA PRO A 35 -34.31 16.56 -6.98
C PRO A 35 -33.14 17.48 -7.34
N VAL A 36 -31.95 17.13 -6.85
CA VAL A 36 -30.68 17.78 -7.18
C VAL A 36 -29.81 16.77 -7.90
N LYS A 37 -29.33 17.13 -9.10
CA LYS A 37 -28.47 16.29 -9.93
C LYS A 37 -27.10 16.95 -10.09
N LEU A 38 -26.04 16.17 -9.89
CA LEU A 38 -24.67 16.54 -10.19
C LEU A 38 -24.06 15.48 -11.13
N GLU A 39 -23.32 15.96 -12.13
CA GLU A 39 -22.58 15.14 -13.08
C GLU A 39 -21.08 15.34 -12.89
N GLU A 40 -20.27 14.36 -13.29
CA GLU A 40 -18.80 14.34 -13.17
C GLU A 40 -18.33 14.74 -11.77
N VAL A 41 -18.66 13.91 -10.78
CA VAL A 41 -18.55 14.27 -9.36
C VAL A 41 -17.98 13.13 -8.52
N ALA A 42 -17.09 13.49 -7.59
CA ALA A 42 -16.70 12.62 -6.49
C ALA A 42 -17.70 12.75 -5.34
N VAL A 43 -18.49 11.71 -5.09
CA VAL A 43 -19.44 11.69 -3.98
C VAL A 43 -18.73 11.21 -2.73
N LEU A 44 -18.66 12.06 -1.71
CA LEU A 44 -18.05 11.80 -0.41
C LEU A 44 -19.17 11.49 0.59
N PHE A 45 -19.47 10.22 0.82
CA PHE A 45 -20.34 9.82 1.92
C PHE A 45 -19.58 9.94 3.24
N VAL A 46 -19.95 10.91 4.07
CA VAL A 46 -19.20 11.28 5.29
C VAL A 46 -19.97 10.91 6.55
N SER A 47 -19.34 10.13 7.43
CA SER A 47 -19.73 9.94 8.83
C SER A 47 -18.77 10.71 9.73
N VAL A 48 -19.32 11.54 10.62
CA VAL A 48 -18.56 12.26 11.65
C VAL A 48 -18.65 11.50 12.97
N GLU A 49 -17.50 11.17 13.54
CA GLU A 49 -17.36 10.41 14.78
C GLU A 49 -17.04 11.29 15.99
N LYS A 50 -17.28 10.77 17.19
CA LYS A 50 -16.94 11.47 18.43
C LYS A 50 -15.43 11.76 18.49
N GLY A 51 -15.11 13.02 18.74
CA GLY A 51 -13.72 13.47 18.81
C GLY A 51 -13.13 13.93 17.48
N ASP A 52 -13.91 13.93 16.39
CA ASP A 52 -13.52 14.66 15.18
C ASP A 52 -13.44 16.17 15.49
N ASP A 53 -12.39 16.80 14.98
CA ASP A 53 -12.04 18.19 15.22
C ASP A 53 -11.56 18.89 13.93
N GLU A 54 -11.05 20.11 14.06
CA GLU A 54 -10.59 20.90 12.91
C GLU A 54 -9.36 20.29 12.21
N GLU A 55 -8.52 19.56 12.94
CA GLU A 55 -7.37 18.87 12.36
C GLU A 55 -7.82 17.72 11.45
N VAL A 56 -8.81 16.94 11.90
CA VAL A 56 -9.44 15.89 11.08
C VAL A 56 -10.03 16.49 9.81
N VAL A 57 -10.70 17.65 9.91
CA VAL A 57 -11.27 18.34 8.76
C VAL A 57 -10.21 18.77 7.75
N GLU A 58 -9.11 19.38 8.20
CA GLU A 58 -8.05 19.84 7.31
C GLU A 58 -7.40 18.67 6.57
N ARG A 59 -7.14 17.57 7.29
CA ARG A 59 -6.61 16.34 6.70
C ARG A 59 -7.57 15.71 5.69
N ALA A 60 -8.86 15.63 6.04
CA ALA A 60 -9.89 15.11 5.15
C ALA A 60 -9.98 15.93 3.85
N ALA A 61 -9.82 17.26 3.93
CA ALA A 61 -9.79 18.13 2.77
C ALA A 61 -8.52 17.93 1.92
N GLU A 62 -7.34 17.75 2.54
CA GLU A 62 -6.09 17.50 1.82
C GLU A 62 -6.10 16.15 1.09
N GLU A 63 -6.55 15.09 1.76
CA GLU A 63 -6.70 13.76 1.16
C GLU A 63 -7.74 13.78 0.03
N THR A 64 -8.84 14.53 0.20
CA THR A 64 -9.84 14.72 -0.86
C THR A 64 -9.21 15.38 -2.09
N LYS A 65 -8.40 16.43 -1.92
CA LYS A 65 -7.71 17.09 -3.02
C LYS A 65 -6.78 16.16 -3.78
N SER A 66 -5.88 15.47 -3.06
CA SER A 66 -4.95 14.51 -3.66
C SER A 66 -5.68 13.42 -4.44
N ASP A 67 -6.82 12.95 -3.94
CA ASP A 67 -7.58 11.89 -4.59
C ASP A 67 -8.28 12.38 -5.86
N LEU A 68 -8.89 13.56 -5.81
CA LEU A 68 -9.53 14.18 -6.97
C LEU A 68 -8.51 14.45 -8.10
N GLU A 69 -7.31 14.92 -7.76
CA GLU A 69 -6.20 15.10 -8.72
C GLU A 69 -5.81 13.77 -9.39
N SER A 70 -5.78 12.67 -8.64
CA SER A 70 -5.40 11.35 -9.16
C SER A 70 -6.38 10.76 -10.17
N VAL A 71 -7.66 11.15 -10.08
CA VAL A 71 -8.73 10.69 -10.99
C VAL A 71 -9.16 11.74 -12.00
N GLY A 72 -8.51 12.92 -12.00
CA GLY A 72 -8.81 14.02 -12.91
C GLY A 72 -10.17 14.68 -12.66
N ALA A 73 -10.68 14.63 -11.42
CA ALA A 73 -11.95 15.25 -11.03
C ALA A 73 -11.70 16.58 -10.31
N ASN A 74 -12.63 17.53 -10.43
CA ASN A 74 -12.57 18.81 -9.69
C ASN A 74 -13.86 19.15 -8.94
N ARG A 75 -14.83 18.23 -8.92
CA ARG A 75 -16.13 18.44 -8.28
C ARG A 75 -16.35 17.40 -7.20
N ALA A 76 -16.78 17.83 -6.03
CA ALA A 76 -17.07 16.97 -4.90
C ALA A 76 -18.47 17.24 -4.33
N LEU A 77 -19.20 16.18 -3.97
CA LEU A 77 -20.42 16.27 -3.17
C LEU A 77 -20.17 15.68 -1.79
N ILE A 78 -20.19 16.51 -0.75
CA ILE A 78 -20.19 16.05 0.65
C ILE A 78 -21.61 15.62 1.00
N TYR A 79 -21.78 14.31 1.14
CA TYR A 79 -23.06 13.68 1.45
C TYR A 79 -23.06 13.18 2.90
N PRO A 80 -23.82 13.80 3.83
CA PRO A 80 -23.90 13.31 5.20
C PRO A 80 -24.51 11.91 5.23
N TYR A 81 -23.76 10.95 5.77
CA TYR A 81 -24.10 9.53 5.73
C TYR A 81 -23.62 8.83 6.99
N SER A 82 -24.47 8.78 8.01
CA SER A 82 -24.15 8.24 9.36
C SER A 82 -23.94 6.73 9.40
N HIS A 83 -24.33 5.99 8.36
CA HIS A 83 -24.29 4.52 8.39
C HIS A 83 -22.89 3.92 8.17
N LEU A 84 -21.84 4.72 8.03
CA LEU A 84 -20.46 4.21 7.96
C LEU A 84 -19.85 3.98 9.35
N SER A 85 -20.44 4.54 10.41
CA SER A 85 -19.91 4.47 11.78
C SER A 85 -20.95 4.07 12.82
N GLY A 86 -20.47 3.39 13.87
CA GLY A 86 -21.23 3.13 15.10
C GLY A 86 -20.95 4.11 16.24
N ASP A 87 -19.98 5.02 16.11
CA ASP A 87 -19.58 5.97 17.16
C ASP A 87 -19.79 7.43 16.73
N LEU A 88 -21.04 7.74 16.40
CA LEU A 88 -21.42 9.04 15.82
C LEU A 88 -21.29 10.20 16.81
N GLU A 89 -20.85 11.34 16.29
CA GLU A 89 -20.88 12.62 16.99
C GLU A 89 -22.31 13.16 17.12
N SER A 90 -22.52 14.06 18.09
CA SER A 90 -23.78 14.78 18.28
C SER A 90 -24.19 15.54 17.00
N PRO A 91 -25.49 15.55 16.63
CA PRO A 91 -25.95 16.13 15.37
C PRO A 91 -25.52 17.58 15.10
N GLY A 92 -25.51 18.42 16.14
CA GLY A 92 -25.09 19.83 16.02
C GLY A 92 -23.62 19.97 15.67
N LYS A 93 -22.74 19.22 16.34
CA LYS A 93 -21.30 19.24 16.09
C LYS A 93 -20.95 18.55 14.77
N ALA A 94 -21.64 17.47 14.41
CA ALA A 94 -21.49 16.84 13.10
C ALA A 94 -21.82 17.81 11.95
N LEU A 95 -22.89 18.59 12.07
CA LEU A 95 -23.25 19.62 11.10
C LEU A 95 -22.16 20.71 11.00
N GLU A 96 -21.63 21.17 12.13
CA GLU A 96 -20.53 22.15 12.15
C GLU A 96 -19.29 21.62 11.40
N ILE A 97 -18.88 20.39 11.69
CA ILE A 97 -17.72 19.73 11.07
C ILE A 97 -17.92 19.60 9.55
N LEU A 98 -19.11 19.18 9.10
CA LEU A 98 -19.42 19.05 7.67
C LEU A 98 -19.37 20.39 6.93
N ARG A 99 -19.80 21.50 7.57
CA ARG A 99 -19.69 22.86 7.00
C ARG A 99 -18.24 23.32 6.91
N LYS A 100 -17.42 23.01 7.93
CA LYS A 100 -15.99 23.29 7.88
C LYS A 100 -15.31 22.49 6.77
N LEU A 101 -15.64 21.21 6.61
CA LEU A 101 -15.12 20.36 5.53
C LEU A 101 -15.46 20.94 4.15
N GLU A 102 -16.71 21.34 3.92
CA GLU A 102 -17.12 22.00 2.68
C GLU A 102 -16.28 23.25 2.39
N SER A 103 -16.05 24.09 3.40
CA SER A 103 -15.27 25.32 3.27
C SER A 103 -13.80 25.02 2.94
N ARG A 104 -13.16 24.08 3.66
CA ARG A 104 -11.76 23.68 3.42
C ARG A 104 -11.56 23.02 2.05
N VAL A 105 -12.52 22.20 1.60
CA VAL A 105 -12.47 21.60 0.27
C VAL A 105 -12.57 22.69 -0.82
N ARG A 106 -13.40 23.72 -0.63
CA ARG A 106 -13.46 24.88 -1.55
C ARG A 106 -12.17 25.70 -1.55
N GLU A 107 -11.58 25.96 -0.39
CA GLU A 107 -10.30 26.67 -0.26
C GLU A 107 -9.17 25.98 -1.05
N LYS A 108 -9.26 24.66 -1.24
CA LYS A 108 -8.31 23.86 -2.02
C LYS A 108 -8.57 23.87 -3.53
N GLY A 109 -9.52 24.67 -4.01
CA GLY A 109 -9.81 24.87 -5.44
C GLY A 109 -10.82 23.91 -6.04
N ILE A 110 -11.49 23.10 -5.22
CA ILE A 110 -12.46 22.09 -5.65
C ILE A 110 -13.87 22.70 -5.65
N GLU A 111 -14.66 22.38 -6.68
CA GLU A 111 -16.08 22.70 -6.73
C GLU A 111 -16.87 21.80 -5.75
N ALA A 112 -16.95 22.23 -4.49
CA ALA A 112 -17.62 21.48 -3.44
C ALA A 112 -19.11 21.84 -3.31
N HIS A 113 -19.93 20.81 -3.24
CA HIS A 113 -21.37 20.85 -2.93
C HIS A 113 -21.63 20.05 -1.66
N ARG A 114 -22.73 20.32 -0.95
CA ARG A 114 -23.13 19.55 0.24
C ARG A 114 -24.61 19.19 0.19
N ALA A 115 -24.93 17.92 0.44
CA ALA A 115 -26.31 17.49 0.60
C ALA A 115 -26.85 17.91 1.99
N PRO A 116 -28.15 18.22 2.11
CA PRO A 116 -28.69 18.75 3.36
C PRO A 116 -28.58 17.73 4.50
N PHE A 117 -28.13 18.23 5.67
CA PHE A 117 -27.96 17.43 6.88
C PHE A 117 -29.30 17.16 7.58
N GLY A 118 -29.43 15.98 8.19
CA GLY A 118 -30.61 15.62 8.98
C GLY A 118 -31.85 15.27 8.15
N TRP A 119 -31.67 14.88 6.88
CA TRP A 119 -32.74 14.45 5.99
C TRP A 119 -32.56 13.02 5.53
N ASN A 120 -33.66 12.28 5.52
CA ASN A 120 -33.85 11.12 4.67
C ASN A 120 -33.80 11.56 3.21
N LYS A 121 -32.94 10.92 2.44
CA LYS A 121 -32.67 11.27 1.06
C LYS A 121 -32.75 10.01 0.20
N LYS A 122 -33.61 10.05 -0.83
CA LYS A 122 -33.56 9.06 -1.91
C LYS A 122 -32.47 9.49 -2.88
N PHE A 123 -31.61 8.57 -3.32
CA PHE A 123 -30.61 8.90 -4.33
C PHE A 123 -30.43 7.78 -5.35
N ALA A 124 -29.94 8.16 -6.54
CA ALA A 124 -29.45 7.28 -7.59
C ALA A 124 -28.05 7.74 -7.98
N ILE A 125 -27.13 6.81 -8.20
CA ILE A 125 -25.72 7.11 -8.50
C ILE A 125 -25.22 6.17 -9.61
N SER A 126 -24.43 6.73 -10.53
CA SER A 126 -23.71 5.98 -11.56
C SER A 126 -22.22 6.15 -11.32
N VAL A 127 -21.56 5.11 -10.78
CA VAL A 127 -20.13 5.12 -10.44
C VAL A 127 -19.29 4.75 -11.66
N LYS A 128 -18.17 5.44 -11.88
CA LYS A 128 -17.28 5.16 -13.00
C LYS A 128 -16.62 3.79 -12.86
N GLY A 129 -16.43 3.09 -13.98
CA GLY A 129 -15.84 1.74 -14.00
C GLY A 129 -14.32 1.72 -14.02
N HIS A 130 -13.64 2.19 -12.96
CA HIS A 130 -12.17 2.13 -12.86
C HIS A 130 -11.65 1.82 -11.44
N PRO A 131 -10.42 1.30 -11.27
CA PRO A 131 -9.93 0.83 -9.97
C PRO A 131 -9.89 1.88 -8.85
N LEU A 132 -9.75 3.15 -9.21
CA LEU A 132 -9.74 4.28 -8.25
C LEU A 132 -11.14 4.90 -8.03
N ALA A 133 -12.20 4.28 -8.55
CA ALA A 133 -13.53 4.88 -8.51
C ALA A 133 -14.15 4.79 -7.13
N GLU A 134 -13.76 3.80 -6.33
CA GLU A 134 -14.34 3.55 -5.02
C GLU A 134 -13.24 3.49 -3.97
N ARG A 135 -13.38 4.27 -2.89
CA ARG A 135 -12.38 4.30 -1.82
C ARG A 135 -13.02 4.60 -0.47
N LEU A 136 -12.68 3.82 0.55
CA LEU A 136 -12.99 4.14 1.94
C LEU A 136 -11.76 4.77 2.62
N ARG A 137 -11.97 5.87 3.34
CA ARG A 137 -10.98 6.58 4.15
C ARG A 137 -11.43 6.67 5.61
N ILE A 138 -10.45 6.61 6.51
CA ILE A 138 -10.61 6.84 7.94
C ILE A 138 -9.60 7.90 8.35
N VAL A 139 -10.08 9.09 8.71
CA VAL A 139 -9.25 10.27 9.00
C VAL A 139 -9.25 10.52 10.51
N ALA A 140 -8.07 10.49 11.14
CA ALA A 140 -7.91 10.64 12.59
C ALA A 140 -7.13 11.93 12.97
N PRO A 141 -7.34 12.52 14.17
CA PRO A 141 -6.59 13.67 14.64
C PRO A 141 -5.14 13.29 14.95
N GLY A 142 -4.23 14.24 14.83
CA GLY A 142 -2.79 14.01 14.84
C GLY A 142 -2.23 13.86 16.24
N THR A 143 -1.90 12.63 16.60
CA THR A 143 -0.70 12.36 17.41
C THR A 143 0.31 11.68 16.52
N GLY A 144 1.23 12.46 15.93
CA GLY A 144 2.50 12.01 15.35
C GLY A 144 2.41 11.00 14.19
N LYS A 145 2.91 11.40 13.02
CA LYS A 145 3.20 10.54 11.85
C LYS A 145 2.01 9.72 11.36
N SER A 146 1.40 10.19 10.26
CA SER A 146 0.84 9.34 9.19
C SER A 146 0.45 7.92 9.64
N ARG A 147 -0.67 7.81 10.37
CA ARG A 147 -1.31 6.51 10.54
C ARG A 147 -1.99 6.18 9.22
N ASP A 148 -1.43 5.16 8.59
CA ASP A 148 -1.97 4.34 7.51
C ASP A 148 -1.58 4.62 6.05
N GLU A 149 -0.38 5.14 5.85
CA GLU A 149 0.53 4.58 4.85
C GLU A 149 1.83 4.26 5.59
N GLY A 150 2.22 2.99 5.67
CA GLY A 150 3.46 2.61 6.36
C GLY A 150 4.60 3.47 5.86
N LYS A 151 5.27 4.23 6.75
CA LYS A 151 6.34 5.22 6.47
C LYS A 151 6.93 4.97 5.09
N VAL A 152 6.41 5.69 4.09
CA VAL A 152 6.90 5.59 2.73
C VAL A 152 8.30 6.21 2.80
N SER A 153 9.34 5.39 2.67
CA SER A 153 10.73 5.87 2.68
C SER A 153 10.85 6.99 1.63
N ALA A 154 11.62 8.04 1.94
CA ALA A 154 11.91 9.12 1.00
C ALA A 154 12.44 8.58 -0.35
N ALA A 155 13.07 7.40 -0.32
CA ALA A 155 13.49 6.67 -1.51
C ALA A 155 12.31 6.26 -2.44
N ILE A 156 11.14 5.87 -1.91
CA ILE A 156 9.96 5.50 -2.73
C ILE A 156 9.37 6.74 -3.40
N GLU A 157 9.35 7.88 -2.72
CA GLU A 157 8.93 9.15 -3.33
C GLU A 157 9.89 9.60 -4.42
N SER A 158 11.20 9.37 -4.23
CA SER A 158 12.21 9.64 -5.26
C SER A 158 12.06 8.72 -6.47
N GLU A 159 11.71 7.44 -6.29
CA GLU A 159 11.52 6.46 -7.36
C GLU A 159 10.39 6.87 -8.32
N LYS A 160 9.30 7.47 -7.81
CA LYS A 160 8.20 7.98 -8.64
C LYS A 160 8.63 9.09 -9.60
N LYS A 161 9.73 9.81 -9.31
CA LYS A 161 10.26 10.91 -10.13
C LYS A 161 11.38 10.49 -11.08
N LEU A 162 11.80 9.22 -11.07
CA LEU A 162 12.91 8.75 -11.91
C LEU A 162 12.48 8.53 -13.37
N SER A 163 13.11 9.28 -14.29
CA SER A 163 13.11 8.97 -15.72
C SER A 163 14.07 7.80 -15.98
N SER A 164 13.57 6.71 -16.54
CA SER A 164 14.38 5.52 -16.87
C SER A 164 14.86 5.59 -18.32
N SER A 165 16.15 5.35 -18.56
CA SER A 165 16.72 5.14 -19.89
C SER A 165 17.13 3.68 -20.06
N TRP A 166 16.87 3.11 -21.23
CA TRP A 166 17.05 1.67 -21.48
C TRP A 166 18.10 1.44 -22.57
N TYR A 167 19.08 0.59 -22.27
CA TYR A 167 20.17 0.23 -23.17
C TYR A 167 20.36 -1.29 -23.18
N VAL A 168 20.78 -1.83 -24.33
CA VAL A 168 21.32 -3.19 -24.46
C VAL A 168 22.84 -3.08 -24.48
N VAL A 169 23.51 -3.89 -23.66
CA VAL A 169 24.97 -4.04 -23.69
C VAL A 169 25.29 -5.24 -24.56
N ASP A 170 26.11 -5.08 -25.61
CA ASP A 170 26.63 -6.21 -26.38
C ASP A 170 27.80 -6.91 -25.65
N LEU A 171 28.32 -7.99 -26.22
CA LEU A 171 29.38 -8.80 -25.59
C LEU A 171 30.72 -8.05 -25.52
N GLU A 172 30.87 -7.02 -26.34
CA GLU A 172 32.00 -6.12 -26.40
C GLU A 172 31.86 -4.95 -25.41
N GLY A 173 30.75 -4.86 -24.67
CA GLY A 173 30.50 -3.85 -23.65
C GLY A 173 29.94 -2.54 -24.18
N LYS A 174 29.53 -2.47 -25.45
CA LYS A 174 28.95 -1.26 -26.05
C LYS A 174 27.48 -1.13 -25.68
N LEU A 175 27.12 0.07 -25.24
CA LEU A 175 25.74 0.45 -24.92
C LEU A 175 24.99 0.92 -26.16
N VAL A 176 23.93 0.21 -26.52
CA VAL A 176 23.03 0.57 -27.61
C VAL A 176 21.66 0.93 -27.03
N PRO A 177 21.11 2.13 -27.29
CA PRO A 177 19.74 2.46 -26.88
C PRO A 177 18.74 1.41 -27.36
N VAL A 178 17.81 0.98 -26.51
CA VAL A 178 16.87 -0.12 -26.85
C VAL A 178 16.03 0.18 -28.10
N ASP A 179 15.71 1.45 -28.36
CA ASP A 179 15.01 1.91 -29.56
C ASP A 179 15.83 1.74 -30.86
N LYS A 180 17.16 1.62 -30.75
CA LYS A 180 18.11 1.46 -31.86
C LYS A 180 18.72 0.07 -31.94
N PHE A 181 18.41 -0.81 -31.00
CA PHE A 181 18.95 -2.17 -30.98
C PHE A 181 18.17 -3.07 -31.94
N ASP A 182 18.89 -3.79 -32.81
CA ASP A 182 18.29 -4.80 -33.68
C ASP A 182 18.09 -6.11 -32.90
N PHE A 183 16.82 -6.43 -32.65
CA PHE A 183 16.43 -7.68 -31.98
C PHE A 183 16.36 -8.88 -32.92
N GLY A 184 16.80 -8.76 -34.18
CA GLY A 184 16.94 -9.88 -35.11
C GLY A 184 17.75 -11.02 -34.48
N GLY A 185 17.14 -12.20 -34.35
CA GLY A 185 17.77 -13.37 -33.70
C GLY A 185 17.70 -13.39 -32.17
N PHE A 186 17.23 -12.32 -31.51
CA PHE A 186 17.18 -12.20 -30.04
C PHE A 186 15.75 -12.10 -29.50
N GLU A 187 14.90 -13.07 -29.84
CA GLU A 187 13.47 -13.01 -29.50
C GLU A 187 13.21 -12.95 -27.98
N ASN A 188 13.96 -13.70 -27.18
CA ASN A 188 13.82 -13.70 -25.72
C ASN A 188 14.26 -12.37 -25.11
N LEU A 189 15.36 -11.79 -25.62
CA LEU A 189 15.82 -10.48 -25.17
C LEU A 189 14.79 -9.39 -25.51
N ARG A 190 14.17 -9.47 -26.69
CA ARG A 190 13.08 -8.57 -27.10
C ARG A 190 11.89 -8.66 -26.15
N LYS A 191 11.47 -9.88 -25.80
CA LYS A 191 10.36 -10.11 -24.85
C LYS A 191 10.71 -9.55 -23.47
N PHE A 192 11.92 -9.82 -22.98
CA PHE A 192 12.42 -9.33 -21.70
C PHE A 192 12.48 -7.79 -21.65
N ALA A 193 13.13 -7.16 -22.64
CA ALA A 193 13.25 -5.70 -22.71
C ALA A 193 11.88 -5.01 -22.74
N ARG A 194 10.95 -5.50 -23.58
CA ARG A 194 9.58 -4.97 -23.64
C ARG A 194 8.84 -5.14 -22.31
N TYR A 195 9.01 -6.28 -21.64
CA TYR A 195 8.39 -6.55 -20.36
C TYR A 195 8.87 -5.57 -19.27
N GLU A 196 10.19 -5.38 -19.16
CA GLU A 196 10.79 -4.46 -18.18
C GLU A 196 10.43 -2.99 -18.46
N MET A 197 10.42 -2.59 -19.74
CA MET A 197 10.08 -1.22 -20.16
C MET A 197 8.61 -0.87 -19.96
N ALA A 198 7.71 -1.84 -20.06
CA ALA A 198 6.27 -1.57 -20.01
C ALA A 198 5.80 -1.01 -18.66
N LYS A 199 6.59 -1.17 -17.57
CA LYS A 199 6.28 -0.75 -16.18
C LYS A 199 4.93 -1.26 -15.62
N ALA A 200 4.12 -1.94 -16.42
CA ALA A 200 2.87 -2.58 -16.05
C ALA A 200 3.19 -3.94 -15.41
N ARG A 201 3.36 -3.93 -14.08
CA ARG A 201 3.67 -5.13 -13.28
C ARG A 201 2.44 -5.95 -12.91
N ALA A 202 1.23 -5.44 -13.20
CA ALA A 202 -0.01 -6.17 -13.02
C ALA A 202 -0.11 -7.31 -14.05
N ALA A 203 -0.33 -8.53 -13.57
CA ALA A 203 -0.58 -9.67 -14.46
C ALA A 203 -1.92 -9.46 -15.18
N LYS A 204 -1.93 -9.47 -16.51
CA LYS A 204 -3.16 -9.34 -17.32
C LYS A 204 -4.08 -10.54 -17.18
N GLU A 205 -3.51 -11.71 -16.91
CA GLU A 205 -4.19 -12.97 -16.70
C GLU A 205 -3.67 -13.62 -15.41
N GLU A 206 -4.51 -14.38 -14.73
CA GLU A 206 -4.10 -15.11 -13.53
C GLU A 206 -3.00 -16.12 -13.89
N PRO A 207 -1.80 -16.05 -13.27
CA PRO A 207 -0.74 -16.98 -13.62
C PRO A 207 -1.12 -18.43 -13.34
N PRO A 208 -0.75 -19.39 -14.22
CA PRO A 208 -1.15 -20.80 -14.09
C PRO A 208 -0.77 -21.45 -12.75
N HIS A 209 0.31 -20.98 -12.10
CA HIS A 209 0.74 -21.53 -10.82
C HIS A 209 -0.29 -21.31 -9.70
N ILE A 210 -1.17 -20.31 -9.79
CA ILE A 210 -2.20 -20.04 -8.78
C ILE A 210 -3.25 -21.15 -8.77
N ALA A 211 -3.73 -21.57 -9.94
CA ALA A 211 -4.63 -22.71 -10.04
C ALA A 211 -3.92 -24.00 -9.61
N LEU A 212 -2.66 -24.20 -10.01
CA LEU A 212 -1.89 -25.40 -9.67
C LEU A 212 -1.58 -25.52 -8.18
N MET A 213 -1.15 -24.44 -7.52
CA MET A 213 -0.79 -24.49 -6.10
C MET A 213 -1.99 -24.87 -5.21
N LYS A 214 -3.19 -24.42 -5.61
CA LYS A 214 -4.46 -24.79 -4.94
C LYS A 214 -4.84 -26.23 -5.25
N ARG A 215 -4.90 -26.59 -6.54
CA ARG A 215 -5.33 -27.93 -7.01
C ARG A 215 -4.44 -29.05 -6.49
N LEU A 216 -3.14 -28.80 -6.38
CA LEU A 216 -2.15 -29.78 -5.91
C LEU A 216 -1.90 -29.72 -4.40
N GLU A 217 -2.65 -28.89 -3.66
CA GLU A 217 -2.49 -28.72 -2.21
C GLU A 217 -1.04 -28.38 -1.82
N ILE A 218 -0.42 -27.50 -2.58
CA ILE A 218 0.92 -26.99 -2.30
C ILE A 218 0.82 -25.81 -1.36
N SER A 219 0.08 -24.77 -1.78
CA SER A 219 -0.07 -23.53 -1.03
C SER A 219 -1.40 -22.88 -1.36
N ASN A 220 -1.91 -22.06 -0.44
CA ASN A 220 -3.14 -21.32 -0.64
C ASN A 220 -3.08 -19.97 0.11
N TYR A 221 -4.01 -19.09 -0.20
CA TYR A 221 -4.22 -17.85 0.54
C TYR A 221 -4.74 -18.14 1.95
N GLU A 222 -4.41 -17.28 2.90
CA GLU A 222 -4.89 -17.33 4.28
C GLU A 222 -5.67 -16.04 4.61
N PRO A 223 -7.01 -16.06 4.59
CA PRO A 223 -7.84 -14.87 4.85
C PRO A 223 -7.61 -14.22 6.22
N ALA A 224 -7.13 -14.98 7.22
CA ALA A 224 -6.80 -14.45 8.53
C ALA A 224 -5.41 -13.76 8.60
N SER A 225 -4.65 -13.78 7.50
CA SER A 225 -3.33 -13.13 7.39
C SER A 225 -3.37 -11.99 6.38
N ASP A 226 -2.39 -11.10 6.46
CA ASP A 226 -2.25 -10.04 5.45
C ASP A 226 -2.00 -10.63 4.04
N ALA A 227 -2.46 -9.92 3.02
CA ALA A 227 -2.38 -10.39 1.64
C ALA A 227 -0.92 -10.64 1.23
N GLY A 228 -0.68 -11.73 0.48
CA GLY A 228 0.68 -12.12 0.10
C GLY A 228 1.44 -12.89 1.17
N ASN A 229 0.79 -13.24 2.30
CA ASN A 229 1.25 -14.26 3.25
C ASN A 229 0.46 -15.55 3.01
N LEU A 230 1.11 -16.55 2.42
CA LEU A 230 0.44 -17.79 2.04
C LEU A 230 0.62 -18.88 3.10
N ARG A 231 -0.39 -19.74 3.22
CA ARG A 231 -0.30 -20.98 3.98
C ARG A 231 0.24 -22.11 3.11
N TRP A 232 0.96 -23.04 3.73
CA TRP A 232 1.53 -24.21 3.07
C TRP A 232 0.87 -25.47 3.61
N ALA A 233 0.25 -26.25 2.72
CA ALA A 233 -0.27 -27.57 3.07
C ALA A 233 0.87 -28.60 3.14
N ALA A 234 0.60 -29.79 3.67
CA ALA A 234 1.62 -30.80 3.95
C ALA A 234 2.52 -31.11 2.75
N LYS A 235 1.94 -31.29 1.55
CA LYS A 235 2.68 -31.56 0.30
C LYS A 235 3.60 -30.39 -0.07
N GLY A 236 3.09 -29.17 -0.02
CA GLY A 236 3.90 -27.99 -0.33
C GLY A 236 4.99 -27.73 0.71
N ARG A 237 4.69 -27.94 2.00
CA ARG A 237 5.69 -27.83 3.07
C ARG A 237 6.82 -28.84 2.87
N PHE A 238 6.51 -30.07 2.48
CA PHE A 238 7.48 -31.11 2.17
C PHE A 238 8.39 -30.72 0.99
N VAL A 239 7.81 -30.27 -0.14
CA VAL A 239 8.59 -29.77 -1.28
C VAL A 239 9.48 -28.60 -0.87
N LYS A 240 8.91 -27.63 -0.15
CA LYS A 240 9.66 -26.48 0.38
C LYS A 240 10.82 -26.92 1.27
N SER A 241 10.65 -27.90 2.16
CA SER A 241 11.75 -28.39 3.01
C SER A 241 12.87 -29.05 2.22
N LEU A 242 12.55 -29.78 1.16
CA LEU A 242 13.57 -30.39 0.32
C LEU A 242 14.40 -29.32 -0.41
N LEU A 243 13.74 -28.26 -0.91
CA LEU A 243 14.42 -27.12 -1.53
C LEU A 243 15.28 -26.36 -0.53
N GLU A 244 14.75 -26.06 0.65
CA GLU A 244 15.47 -25.41 1.75
C GLU A 244 16.73 -26.21 2.11
N ARG A 245 16.59 -27.54 2.29
CA ARG A 245 17.72 -28.42 2.61
C ARG A 245 18.76 -28.44 1.51
N TYR A 246 18.34 -28.58 0.25
CA TYR A 246 19.23 -28.59 -0.89
C TYR A 246 20.05 -27.30 -1.00
N VAL A 247 19.41 -26.14 -0.85
CA VAL A 247 20.10 -24.85 -0.93
C VAL A 247 21.09 -24.70 0.22
N THR A 248 20.68 -25.01 1.46
CA THR A 248 21.59 -25.00 2.61
C THR A 248 22.78 -25.92 2.40
N GLU A 249 22.57 -27.18 2.00
CA GLU A 249 23.66 -28.13 1.71
C GLU A 249 24.64 -27.56 0.67
N LYS A 250 24.14 -26.98 -0.43
CA LYS A 250 24.99 -26.37 -1.46
C LYS A 250 25.77 -25.16 -0.96
N THR A 251 25.18 -24.32 -0.12
CA THR A 251 25.88 -23.17 0.47
C THR A 251 26.96 -23.59 1.47
N LEU A 252 26.72 -24.64 2.25
CA LEU A 252 27.73 -25.21 3.17
C LEU A 252 28.89 -25.84 2.39
N GLU A 253 28.61 -26.59 1.32
CA GLU A 253 29.63 -27.10 0.40
C GLU A 253 30.49 -25.98 -0.21
N TYR A 254 29.89 -24.80 -0.43
CA TYR A 254 30.58 -23.60 -0.91
C TYR A 254 31.45 -22.90 0.17
N GLY A 255 31.43 -23.42 1.39
CA GLY A 255 32.17 -22.90 2.53
C GLY A 255 31.49 -21.70 3.20
N ALA A 256 30.17 -21.55 3.05
CA ALA A 256 29.41 -20.56 3.81
C ALA A 256 29.13 -21.04 5.24
N MET A 257 29.10 -20.10 6.17
CA MET A 257 28.72 -20.34 7.56
C MET A 257 27.25 -19.99 7.74
N GLU A 258 26.43 -20.99 8.04
CA GLU A 258 25.02 -20.77 8.35
C GLU A 258 24.86 -20.08 9.71
N ILE A 259 24.10 -18.99 9.74
CA ILE A 259 23.75 -18.24 10.94
C ILE A 259 22.24 -17.97 10.98
N GLU A 260 21.75 -17.50 12.12
CA GLU A 260 20.36 -17.07 12.30
C GLU A 260 20.34 -15.70 12.99
N THR A 261 19.51 -14.79 12.48
CA THR A 261 19.44 -13.42 12.99
C THR A 261 17.99 -13.04 13.36
N PRO A 262 17.79 -12.03 14.22
CA PRO A 262 16.45 -11.60 14.62
C PRO A 262 15.53 -11.24 13.45
N ILE A 263 14.23 -11.48 13.61
CA ILE A 263 13.19 -11.20 12.59
C ILE A 263 12.83 -9.71 12.48
N MET A 264 13.08 -8.94 13.53
CA MET A 264 12.71 -7.52 13.60
C MET A 264 13.80 -6.70 14.27
N TYR A 265 13.88 -5.43 13.90
CA TYR A 265 14.94 -4.51 14.32
C TYR A 265 14.38 -3.13 14.69
N ASP A 266 15.09 -2.42 15.56
CA ASP A 266 14.74 -1.08 16.03
C ASP A 266 14.96 -0.05 14.90
N PHE A 267 13.96 0.79 14.63
CA PHE A 267 14.07 1.88 13.65
C PHE A 267 15.14 2.90 14.00
N GLU A 268 15.44 3.07 15.29
CA GLU A 268 16.39 4.06 15.81
C GLU A 268 17.82 3.52 15.89
N HIS A 269 18.05 2.26 15.53
CA HIS A 269 19.41 1.70 15.52
C HIS A 269 20.29 2.49 14.52
N PRO A 270 21.41 3.10 14.94
CA PRO A 270 22.18 4.04 14.10
C PRO A 270 22.60 3.49 12.74
N CYS A 271 23.08 2.23 12.69
CA CYS A 271 23.50 1.60 11.43
C CYS A 271 22.33 1.25 10.50
N LEU A 272 21.12 1.06 11.05
CA LEU A 272 19.96 0.64 10.28
C LEU A 272 19.17 1.85 9.78
N ALA A 273 19.03 2.89 10.60
CA ALA A 273 18.29 4.11 10.26
C ALA A 273 18.74 4.72 8.92
N ASP A 274 20.04 4.85 8.69
CA ASP A 274 20.59 5.38 7.42
C ASP A 274 20.26 4.46 6.23
N TYR A 275 20.38 3.14 6.41
CA TYR A 275 20.04 2.17 5.36
C TYR A 275 18.56 2.21 4.97
N LEU A 276 17.66 2.29 5.95
CA LEU A 276 16.21 2.33 5.72
C LEU A 276 15.78 3.60 4.96
N ASN A 277 16.47 4.72 5.20
CA ASN A 277 16.23 5.97 4.49
C ASN A 277 16.66 5.92 3.02
N ARG A 278 17.66 5.08 2.69
CA ARG A 278 18.16 4.91 1.31
C ARG A 278 17.38 3.88 0.51
N PHE A 279 16.81 2.88 1.17
CA PHE A 279 16.17 1.77 0.49
C PHE A 279 14.67 2.02 0.28
N PRO A 280 14.16 1.98 -0.97
CA PRO A 280 12.75 2.19 -1.29
C PRO A 280 11.92 0.94 -0.96
N ALA A 281 11.87 0.52 0.30
CA ALA A 281 11.02 -0.59 0.73
C ALA A 281 9.93 -0.10 1.69
N ARG A 282 8.70 -0.53 1.41
CA ARG A 282 7.58 -0.41 2.35
C ARG A 282 7.71 -1.48 3.41
N GLN A 283 7.60 -1.09 4.67
CA GLN A 283 7.88 -1.97 5.80
C GLN A 283 6.64 -2.21 6.65
N TYR A 284 6.61 -3.36 7.31
CA TYR A 284 5.70 -3.59 8.42
C TYR A 284 6.32 -2.98 9.67
N VAL A 285 5.53 -2.15 10.35
CA VAL A 285 5.92 -1.49 11.60
C VAL A 285 5.24 -2.21 12.75
N LEU A 286 6.02 -2.69 13.72
CA LEU A 286 5.52 -3.22 14.98
C LEU A 286 5.79 -2.18 16.06
N LYS A 287 4.77 -1.88 16.85
CA LYS A 287 4.92 -1.03 18.04
C LYS A 287 5.00 -1.93 19.26
N SER A 288 6.05 -1.78 20.04
CA SER A 288 6.22 -2.46 21.33
C SER A 288 6.64 -1.40 22.34
N ASP A 289 5.77 -1.16 23.31
CA ASP A 289 5.89 -0.05 24.28
C ASP A 289 6.09 1.30 23.55
N ASP A 290 7.10 2.06 23.95
CA ASP A 290 7.47 3.35 23.36
C ASP A 290 8.37 3.21 22.11
N LYS A 291 8.63 1.98 21.64
CA LYS A 291 9.53 1.71 20.51
C LYS A 291 8.82 1.23 19.26
N GLU A 292 9.36 1.64 18.11
CA GLU A 292 8.95 1.16 16.80
C GLU A 292 10.02 0.21 16.23
N TYR A 293 9.57 -0.96 15.79
CA TYR A 293 10.38 -1.97 15.13
C TYR A 293 9.89 -2.16 13.71
N PHE A 294 10.75 -2.66 12.83
CA PHE A 294 10.36 -3.14 11.51
C PHE A 294 10.63 -4.63 11.36
N LEU A 295 9.74 -5.32 10.64
CA LEU A 295 10.05 -6.67 10.16
C LEU A 295 11.11 -6.59 9.07
N ARG A 296 12.15 -7.41 9.19
CA ARG A 296 13.25 -7.44 8.21
C ARG A 296 12.73 -7.82 6.82
N PHE A 297 13.32 -7.21 5.79
CA PHE A 297 13.07 -7.56 4.38
C PHE A 297 14.25 -8.26 3.71
N SER A 298 15.34 -8.46 4.44
CA SER A 298 16.59 -9.10 4.01
C SER A 298 17.37 -9.62 5.22
N ALA A 299 18.26 -10.59 5.00
CA ALA A 299 19.18 -11.08 6.03
C ALA A 299 20.33 -10.10 6.31
N CYS A 300 20.64 -9.25 5.32
CA CYS A 300 21.75 -8.28 5.35
C CYS A 300 21.89 -7.57 6.70
N PHE A 301 20.78 -7.13 7.29
CA PHE A 301 20.77 -6.42 8.57
C PHE A 301 21.48 -7.20 9.67
N GLY A 302 21.03 -8.42 9.92
CA GLY A 302 21.63 -9.27 10.95
C GLY A 302 23.01 -9.77 10.55
N GLN A 303 23.21 -10.13 9.27
CA GLN A 303 24.49 -10.63 8.78
C GLN A 303 25.60 -9.59 8.93
N PHE A 304 25.37 -8.33 8.56
CA PHE A 304 26.36 -7.26 8.74
C PHE A 304 26.56 -6.85 10.20
N LEU A 305 25.50 -6.84 11.02
CA LEU A 305 25.64 -6.58 12.45
C LEU A 305 26.48 -7.66 13.13
N MET A 306 26.25 -8.94 12.81
CA MET A 306 27.07 -10.04 13.33
C MET A 306 28.50 -9.97 12.78
N ALA A 307 28.68 -9.75 11.48
CA ALA A 307 30.01 -9.67 10.85
C ALA A 307 30.86 -8.54 11.46
N ARG A 308 30.25 -7.40 11.80
CA ARG A 308 30.92 -6.28 12.46
C ARG A 308 31.51 -6.68 13.81
N ASP A 309 30.83 -7.58 14.53
CA ASP A 309 31.23 -8.01 15.87
C ASP A 309 32.23 -9.20 15.81
N MET A 310 32.50 -9.75 14.61
CA MET A 310 33.48 -10.82 14.42
C MET A 310 34.92 -10.33 14.48
N ASN A 311 35.80 -11.09 15.13
CA ASN A 311 37.24 -10.85 15.08
C ASN A 311 37.84 -11.50 13.82
N MET A 312 37.94 -10.73 12.73
CA MET A 312 38.39 -11.19 11.42
C MET A 312 39.77 -10.66 11.05
N SER A 313 40.58 -11.49 10.39
CA SER A 313 41.84 -11.10 9.76
C SER A 313 41.79 -11.40 8.26
N TYR A 314 42.74 -10.86 7.49
CA TYR A 314 42.84 -11.11 6.05
C TYR A 314 42.95 -12.61 5.70
N LYS A 315 43.42 -13.45 6.63
CA LYS A 315 43.53 -14.91 6.44
C LYS A 315 42.17 -15.63 6.44
N HIS A 316 41.14 -15.01 7.03
CA HIS A 316 39.79 -15.57 7.04
C HIS A 316 39.03 -15.24 5.74
N LEU A 317 39.54 -14.33 4.91
CA LEU A 317 38.85 -13.92 3.69
C LEU A 317 39.08 -14.90 2.54
N PRO A 318 38.04 -15.19 1.72
CA PRO A 318 36.68 -14.64 1.80
C PRO A 318 35.81 -15.35 2.85
N VAL A 319 35.24 -14.56 3.77
CA VAL A 319 34.18 -15.03 4.69
C VAL A 319 32.86 -15.01 3.94
N LYS A 320 32.08 -16.08 4.07
CA LYS A 320 30.75 -16.21 3.46
C LYS A 320 29.75 -16.49 4.57
N ILE A 321 28.79 -15.59 4.77
CA ILE A 321 27.77 -15.72 5.81
C ILE A 321 26.46 -16.03 5.12
N TYR A 322 25.81 -17.13 5.53
CA TYR A 322 24.55 -17.59 4.95
C TYR A 322 23.45 -17.58 6.00
N GLU A 323 22.26 -17.12 5.62
CA GLU A 323 21.04 -17.32 6.40
C GLU A 323 19.89 -17.70 5.46
N LEU A 324 19.27 -18.85 5.75
CA LEU A 324 17.97 -19.17 5.17
C LEU A 324 16.88 -18.38 5.89
N THR A 325 16.65 -17.14 5.45
CA THR A 325 15.63 -16.29 6.08
C THR A 325 14.25 -16.85 5.81
N ARG A 326 13.67 -17.58 6.77
CA ARG A 326 12.33 -18.16 6.62
C ARG A 326 11.25 -17.08 6.51
N TYR A 327 11.49 -15.95 7.16
CA TYR A 327 10.60 -14.81 7.22
C TYR A 327 11.34 -13.52 6.85
N SER A 328 11.09 -13.06 5.63
CA SER A 328 11.44 -11.73 5.13
C SER A 328 10.18 -11.07 4.60
N PHE A 329 10.00 -9.78 4.87
CA PHE A 329 8.74 -9.08 4.62
C PHE A 329 8.92 -7.82 3.80
N ARG A 330 8.14 -7.64 2.73
CA ARG A 330 8.03 -6.38 1.98
C ARG A 330 6.57 -6.02 1.83
N ARG A 331 6.16 -4.83 2.30
CA ARG A 331 4.76 -4.39 2.24
C ARG A 331 4.41 -3.88 0.84
N GLU A 332 4.53 -4.75 -0.16
CA GLU A 332 4.17 -4.50 -1.57
C GLU A 332 2.72 -3.99 -1.70
N LEU A 333 2.40 -3.25 -2.76
CA LEU A 333 1.02 -2.82 -2.99
C LEU A 333 0.11 -4.03 -3.19
N SER A 334 -1.13 -3.97 -2.67
CA SER A 334 -2.08 -5.09 -2.78
C SER A 334 -2.36 -5.47 -4.23
N GLY A 335 -2.48 -4.49 -5.13
CA GLY A 335 -2.67 -4.71 -6.57
C GLY A 335 -1.45 -5.30 -7.30
N GLU A 336 -0.29 -5.40 -6.64
CA GLU A 336 0.91 -6.02 -7.20
C GLU A 336 1.10 -7.47 -6.77
N LEU A 337 0.31 -7.97 -5.82
CA LEU A 337 0.46 -9.31 -5.28
C LEU A 337 -0.05 -10.36 -6.25
N VAL A 338 0.74 -11.42 -6.49
CA VAL A 338 0.41 -12.45 -7.48
C VAL A 338 0.93 -13.81 -7.05
N GLY A 339 0.08 -14.59 -6.37
CA GLY A 339 0.38 -15.97 -5.93
C GLY A 339 1.79 -16.09 -5.32
N LEU A 340 2.52 -17.14 -5.71
CA LEU A 340 3.91 -17.37 -5.28
C LEU A 340 4.97 -16.47 -5.96
N ARG A 341 4.60 -15.59 -6.90
CA ARG A 341 5.55 -14.76 -7.67
C ARG A 341 5.86 -13.43 -7.00
N ARG A 342 4.83 -12.79 -6.42
CA ARG A 342 4.98 -11.51 -5.71
C ARG A 342 4.17 -11.57 -4.42
N LEU A 343 4.90 -11.62 -3.31
CA LEU A 343 4.43 -11.90 -1.96
C LEU A 343 4.81 -10.76 -1.03
N ARG A 344 4.15 -10.69 0.13
CA ARG A 344 4.57 -9.80 1.21
C ARG A 344 5.43 -10.49 2.26
N ALA A 345 5.33 -11.81 2.40
CA ALA A 345 6.27 -12.63 3.16
C ALA A 345 6.86 -13.72 2.27
N PHE A 346 8.18 -13.87 2.35
CA PHE A 346 8.90 -14.86 1.55
C PHE A 346 10.10 -15.41 2.30
N THR A 347 10.56 -16.58 1.85
CA THR A 347 11.79 -17.21 2.32
C THR A 347 12.90 -16.91 1.33
N MET A 348 14.05 -16.44 1.81
CA MET A 348 15.17 -16.08 0.96
C MET A 348 16.47 -16.70 1.49
N PRO A 349 17.16 -17.55 0.68
CA PRO A 349 18.51 -18.02 0.99
C PRO A 349 19.51 -16.90 0.70
N ASP A 350 19.92 -16.15 1.72
CA ASP A 350 20.72 -14.94 1.57
C ASP A 350 22.18 -15.22 1.97
N VAL A 351 23.13 -14.91 1.09
CA VAL A 351 24.57 -15.11 1.32
C VAL A 351 25.28 -13.78 1.08
N HIS A 352 26.11 -13.37 2.04
CA HIS A 352 26.96 -12.19 1.95
C HIS A 352 28.44 -12.56 2.04
#